data_AF-A0A150AAK0-F1
#
_entry.id   AF-A0A150AAK0-F1
#
_cell.length_a   1.000
_cell.length_b   1.000
_cell.length_c   1.000
_cell.angle_alpha   90.00
_cell.angle_beta   90.00
_cell.angle_gamma   90.00
#
_symmetry.space_group_name_H-M   'P 1'
#
loop_
_entity.id
_entity.type
_entity.pdbx_description
1 polymer ?
#
loop_
_entity_poly.entity_id
_entity_poly.type
_entity_poly.pdbx_seq_one_letter_code
_entity_poly.pdbx_strand_id
1 'polypeptide(L)'
;MNSIIEIVSLIILGIILFFTLRKQKREEDKYFGKDVPLSKMEIKTLEKYKTEYIEIEQDTRLPTFDKDDFELVDISKSATEMIYDNPIPTEIEKNRVETNDYVKLKFLDQDQEVERMWVKVLEKNGRIFKGLLKNDSYSTDDLKVDKEIWFHSNHIFEIENK
;
A
#
# COMPACT_ATOMS: atom_id res chain seq x y z
N MET A 1 -46.71 -10.19 17.40
CA MET A 1 -45.68 -10.70 16.46
C MET A 1 -44.95 -9.56 15.74
N ASN A 2 -45.60 -8.43 15.44
CA ASN A 2 -44.97 -7.27 14.78
C ASN A 2 -43.90 -6.55 15.60
N SER A 3 -44.08 -6.41 16.93
CA SER A 3 -43.14 -5.63 17.76
C SER A 3 -41.75 -6.27 17.89
N ILE A 4 -41.61 -7.59 17.77
CA ILE A 4 -40.30 -8.26 17.80
C ILE A 4 -39.54 -8.01 16.48
N ILE A 5 -40.25 -8.00 15.36
CA ILE A 5 -39.67 -7.74 14.02
C ILE A 5 -39.20 -6.28 13.91
N GLU A 6 -39.94 -5.35 14.52
CA GLU A 6 -39.58 -3.92 14.59
C GLU A 6 -38.32 -3.71 15.45
N ILE A 7 -38.22 -4.37 16.61
CA ILE A 7 -37.03 -4.28 17.48
C ILE A 7 -35.78 -4.84 16.78
N VAL A 8 -35.91 -5.98 16.11
CA VAL A 8 -34.79 -6.59 15.37
C VAL A 8 -34.37 -5.71 14.20
N SER A 9 -35.31 -5.09 13.47
CA SER A 9 -35.00 -4.14 12.39
C SER A 9 -34.26 -2.91 12.90
N LEU A 10 -34.63 -2.36 14.06
CA LEU A 10 -33.96 -1.20 14.65
C LEU A 10 -32.52 -1.52 15.08
N ILE A 11 -32.27 -2.72 15.60
CA ILE A 11 -30.92 -3.17 15.98
C ILE A 11 -30.05 -3.32 14.72
N ILE A 12 -30.58 -3.95 13.67
CA ILE A 12 -29.87 -4.12 12.39
C ILE A 12 -29.57 -2.76 11.76
N LEU A 13 -30.53 -1.83 11.77
CA LEU A 13 -30.33 -0.47 11.25
C LEU A 13 -29.27 0.28 12.06
N GLY A 14 -29.26 0.14 13.39
CA GLY A 14 -28.25 0.72 14.27
C GLY A 14 -26.85 0.18 14.02
N ILE A 15 -26.73 -1.12 13.76
CA ILE A 15 -25.45 -1.77 13.40
C ILE A 15 -24.98 -1.28 12.03
N ILE A 16 -25.86 -1.23 11.02
CA ILE A 16 -25.53 -0.73 9.69
C ILE A 16 -25.10 0.73 9.77
N LEU A 17 -25.84 1.59 10.48
CA LEU A 17 -25.47 2.99 10.72
C LEU A 17 -24.11 3.10 11.43
N PHE A 18 -23.86 2.29 12.46
CA PHE A 18 -22.56 2.27 13.15
C PHE A 18 -21.40 1.92 12.20
N PHE A 19 -21.56 0.89 11.36
CA PHE A 19 -20.53 0.51 10.39
C PHE A 19 -20.37 1.55 9.28
N THR A 20 -21.46 2.17 8.82
CA THR A 20 -21.42 3.18 7.74
C THR A 20 -20.78 4.48 8.25
N LEU A 21 -21.12 4.91 9.49
CA LEU A 21 -20.51 6.06 10.16
C LEU A 21 -19.04 5.81 10.48
N ARG A 22 -18.67 4.59 10.92
CA ARG A 22 -17.27 4.23 11.16
C ARG A 22 -16.45 4.23 9.88
N LYS A 23 -17.07 3.89 8.74
CA LYS A 23 -16.45 3.94 7.41
C LYS A 23 -16.26 5.38 6.91
N GLN A 24 -17.24 6.28 7.14
CA GLN A 24 -17.12 7.71 6.82
C GLN A 24 -16.08 8.46 7.68
N LYS A 25 -15.90 8.07 8.95
CA LYS A 25 -15.12 8.83 9.92
C LYS A 25 -13.60 8.89 9.68
N ARG A 26 -13.03 8.09 8.77
CA ARG A 26 -11.59 8.11 8.46
C ARG A 26 -11.20 8.97 7.25
N GLU A 27 -12.17 9.37 6.44
CA GLU A 27 -11.89 10.24 5.28
C GLU A 27 -11.68 11.72 5.70
N GLU A 28 -11.98 12.07 6.96
CA GLU A 28 -11.79 13.39 7.56
C GLU A 28 -11.13 13.26 8.95
N ASP A 29 -9.82 12.94 9.02
CA ASP A 29 -9.11 12.69 10.29
C ASP A 29 -8.83 13.97 11.12
N LYS A 30 -9.86 14.78 11.37
CA LYS A 30 -9.93 15.79 12.42
C LYS A 30 -11.29 15.71 13.13
N TYR A 31 -11.36 15.06 14.29
CA TYR A 31 -12.55 15.14 15.14
C TYR A 31 -12.46 16.40 16.00
N PHE A 32 -13.24 17.43 15.67
CA PHE A 32 -13.15 18.77 16.28
C PHE A 32 -11.76 19.43 16.14
N GLY A 33 -11.12 19.28 14.98
CA GLY A 33 -9.80 19.88 14.74
C GLY A 33 -8.64 19.22 15.49
N LYS A 34 -8.88 18.08 16.15
CA LYS A 34 -7.87 17.27 16.83
C LYS A 34 -7.65 15.96 16.11
N ASP A 35 -6.40 15.54 16.04
CA ASP A 35 -6.01 14.25 15.51
C ASP A 35 -6.66 13.14 16.34
N VAL A 36 -7.32 12.20 15.65
CA VAL A 36 -7.90 11.05 16.32
C VAL A 36 -6.74 10.14 16.74
N PRO A 37 -6.61 9.82 18.04
CA PRO A 37 -5.53 8.94 18.48
C PRO A 37 -5.71 7.54 17.89
N LEU A 38 -4.59 6.92 17.51
CA LEU A 38 -4.56 5.56 16.99
C LEU A 38 -5.20 4.58 17.99
N SER A 39 -5.99 3.65 17.47
CA SER A 39 -6.52 2.56 18.28
C SER A 39 -5.41 1.60 18.73
N LYS A 40 -5.66 0.82 19.78
CA LYS A 40 -4.72 -0.22 20.25
C LYS A 40 -4.33 -1.21 19.15
N MET A 41 -5.25 -1.51 18.24
CA MET A 41 -5.01 -2.40 17.11
C MET A 41 -4.04 -1.78 16.11
N GLU A 42 -4.23 -0.50 15.79
CA GLU A 42 -3.34 0.24 14.89
C GLU A 42 -1.94 0.40 15.46
N ILE A 43 -1.84 0.74 16.75
CA ILE A 43 -0.54 0.80 17.43
C ILE A 43 0.16 -0.55 17.33
N LYS A 44 -0.54 -1.66 17.62
CA LYS A 44 0.02 -3.01 17.49
C LYS A 44 0.47 -3.32 16.06
N THR A 45 -0.29 -2.87 15.06
CA THR A 45 0.06 -3.01 13.64
C THR A 45 1.33 -2.26 13.29
N LEU A 46 1.47 -0.98 13.70
CA LEU A 46 2.68 -0.20 13.46
C LEU A 46 3.90 -0.81 14.15
N GLU A 47 3.75 -1.24 15.41
CA GLU A 47 4.85 -1.91 16.14
C GLU A 47 5.26 -3.23 15.50
N LYS A 48 4.31 -3.99 14.95
CA LYS A 48 4.62 -5.17 14.14
C LYS A 48 5.46 -4.78 12.91
N TYR A 49 5.03 -3.77 12.14
CA TYR A 49 5.79 -3.33 10.97
C TYR A 49 7.18 -2.79 11.33
N LYS A 50 7.33 -2.04 12.42
CA LYS A 50 8.65 -1.61 12.93
C LYS A 50 9.56 -2.79 13.23
N THR A 51 9.01 -3.85 13.84
CA THR A 51 9.79 -5.05 14.21
C THR A 51 10.18 -5.87 12.98
N GLU A 52 9.34 -5.91 11.95
CA GLU A 52 9.57 -6.67 10.73
C GLU A 52 10.32 -5.88 9.64
N TYR A 53 10.48 -4.56 9.81
CA TYR A 53 11.13 -3.69 8.83
C TYR A 53 12.61 -4.03 8.70
N ILE A 54 13.06 -4.13 7.46
CA ILE A 54 14.45 -4.32 7.08
C ILE A 54 14.79 -3.20 6.12
N GLU A 55 15.84 -2.43 6.43
CA GLU A 55 16.31 -1.35 5.59
C GLU A 55 16.76 -1.87 4.22
N ILE A 56 16.48 -1.11 3.17
CA ILE A 56 16.89 -1.44 1.81
C ILE A 56 18.39 -1.13 1.69
N GLU A 57 19.21 -2.14 1.48
CA GLU A 57 20.63 -1.95 1.18
C GLU A 57 20.81 -1.14 -0.11
N GLN A 58 21.90 -0.37 -0.20
CA GLN A 58 22.20 0.39 -1.41
C GLN A 58 22.37 -0.55 -2.60
N ASP A 59 21.46 -0.44 -3.57
CA ASP A 59 21.48 -1.23 -4.79
C ASP A 59 21.37 -0.31 -6.01
N THR A 60 22.44 -0.26 -6.80
CA THR A 60 22.57 0.61 -7.99
C THR A 60 21.54 0.32 -9.09
N ARG A 61 20.87 -0.83 -9.03
CA ARG A 61 19.81 -1.19 -9.98
C ARG A 61 18.53 -0.40 -9.71
N LEU A 62 18.26 -0.06 -8.45
CA LEU A 62 17.05 0.65 -8.04
C LEU A 62 16.99 2.04 -8.68
N PRO A 63 15.77 2.53 -9.00
CA PRO A 63 15.61 3.85 -9.56
C PRO A 63 15.89 4.93 -8.53
N THR A 64 16.41 6.05 -9.01
CA THR A 64 16.71 7.24 -8.21
C THR A 64 16.40 8.47 -9.02
N PHE A 65 16.05 9.58 -8.37
CA PHE A 65 15.82 10.86 -9.03
C PHE A 65 16.93 11.27 -10.00
N ASP A 66 18.20 11.17 -9.60
CA ASP A 66 19.33 11.58 -10.45
C ASP A 66 19.50 10.75 -11.73
N LYS A 67 18.96 9.52 -11.76
CA LYS A 67 19.16 8.56 -12.86
C LYS A 67 17.91 8.41 -13.72
N ASP A 68 16.74 8.44 -13.10
CA ASP A 68 15.49 8.01 -13.69
C ASP A 68 14.38 9.07 -13.60
N ASP A 69 14.64 10.22 -12.96
CA ASP A 69 13.67 11.30 -12.69
C ASP A 69 12.49 10.89 -11.79
N PHE A 70 12.57 9.71 -11.17
CA PHE A 70 11.64 9.22 -10.15
C PHE A 70 12.35 8.30 -9.15
N GLU A 71 11.69 8.03 -8.04
CA GLU A 71 12.07 6.99 -7.09
C GLU A 71 10.87 6.11 -6.69
N LEU A 72 11.16 4.97 -6.06
CA LEU A 72 10.13 4.09 -5.51
C LEU A 72 9.94 4.37 -4.02
N VAL A 73 8.69 4.44 -3.58
CA VAL A 73 8.37 4.64 -2.17
C VAL A 73 8.66 3.35 -1.39
N ASP A 74 9.44 3.45 -0.30
CA ASP A 74 9.57 2.37 0.69
C ASP A 74 8.25 2.23 1.49
N ILE A 75 7.37 1.36 0.97
CA ILE A 75 6.07 1.07 1.57
C ILE A 75 6.23 0.49 2.97
N SER A 76 7.23 -0.37 3.16
CA SER A 76 7.46 -1.06 4.43
C SER A 76 7.93 -0.08 5.50
N LYS A 77 8.80 0.87 5.15
CA LYS A 77 9.20 1.97 6.03
C LYS A 77 8.02 2.86 6.38
N SER A 78 7.26 3.29 5.37
CA SER A 78 6.08 4.14 5.56
C SER A 78 5.03 3.48 6.47
N ALA A 79 4.87 2.15 6.37
CA ALA A 79 3.96 1.37 7.22
C ALA A 79 4.40 1.29 8.69
N THR A 80 5.62 1.71 9.02
CA THR A 80 6.06 1.84 10.42
C THR A 80 5.53 3.11 11.08
N GLU A 81 5.07 4.08 10.28
CA GLU A 81 4.70 5.42 10.71
C GLU A 81 3.19 5.69 10.55
N MET A 82 2.54 5.09 9.55
CA MET A 82 1.12 5.30 9.26
C MET A 82 0.34 4.03 8.93
N ILE A 83 -0.98 4.11 9.11
CA ILE A 83 -1.92 3.04 8.75
C ILE A 83 -2.46 3.31 7.35
N TYR A 84 -2.29 2.35 6.46
CA TYR A 84 -2.88 2.38 5.12
C TYR A 84 -4.35 1.97 5.16
N ASP A 85 -5.14 2.52 4.23
CA ASP A 85 -6.54 2.14 4.05
C ASP A 85 -6.72 0.66 3.75
N ASN A 86 -5.73 0.07 3.06
CA ASN A 86 -5.65 -1.37 2.79
C ASN A 86 -4.40 -1.95 3.46
N PRO A 87 -4.48 -3.18 4.00
CA PRO A 87 -3.30 -3.86 4.53
C PRO A 87 -2.22 -4.01 3.45
N ILE A 88 -0.99 -3.64 3.78
CA ILE A 88 0.16 -3.92 2.90
C ILE A 88 0.55 -5.40 3.00
N PRO A 89 1.09 -6.00 1.93
CA PRO A 89 1.56 -7.38 1.94
C PRO A 89 2.57 -7.65 3.06
N THR A 90 2.43 -8.80 3.70
CA THR A 90 3.37 -9.30 4.71
C THR A 90 4.68 -9.76 4.08
N GLU A 91 5.73 -9.90 4.89
CA GLU A 91 7.01 -10.50 4.45
C GLU A 91 6.82 -11.89 3.82
N ILE A 92 5.90 -12.71 4.36
CA ILE A 92 5.63 -14.04 3.82
C ILE A 92 5.01 -13.95 2.41
N GLU A 93 4.08 -13.02 2.20
CA GLU A 93 3.45 -12.81 0.88
C GLU A 93 4.46 -12.24 -0.11
N LYS A 94 5.24 -11.24 0.27
CA LYS A 94 6.31 -10.67 -0.55
C LYS A 94 7.35 -11.72 -0.97
N ASN A 95 7.73 -12.63 -0.06
CA ASN A 95 8.66 -13.72 -0.35
C ASN A 95 8.09 -14.80 -1.28
N ARG A 96 6.75 -14.88 -1.42
CA ARG A 96 6.07 -15.80 -2.33
C ARG A 96 5.83 -15.23 -3.73
N VAL A 97 6.08 -13.94 -3.95
CA VAL A 97 6.00 -13.34 -5.28
C VAL A 97 6.99 -14.05 -6.20
N GLU A 98 6.50 -14.56 -7.32
CA GLU A 98 7.26 -15.27 -8.33
C GLU A 98 7.18 -14.57 -9.70
N THR A 99 7.97 -15.06 -10.66
CA THR A 99 7.91 -14.57 -12.03
C THR A 99 6.50 -14.73 -12.62
N ASN A 100 6.04 -13.73 -13.36
CA ASN A 100 4.68 -13.57 -13.91
C ASN A 100 3.58 -13.14 -12.94
N ASP A 101 3.86 -12.98 -11.64
CA ASP A 101 2.92 -12.30 -10.74
C ASP A 101 2.85 -10.81 -11.06
N TYR A 102 1.77 -10.17 -10.61
CA TYR A 102 1.60 -8.73 -10.71
C TYR A 102 1.71 -8.11 -9.32
N VAL A 103 2.50 -7.05 -9.23
CA VAL A 103 2.63 -6.25 -8.01
C VAL A 103 2.33 -4.81 -8.32
N LYS A 104 1.74 -4.10 -7.36
CA LYS A 104 1.57 -2.66 -7.46
C LYS A 104 2.70 -1.98 -6.71
N LEU A 105 3.34 -1.02 -7.34
CA LEU A 105 4.37 -0.18 -6.74
C LEU A 105 3.87 1.27 -6.64
N LYS A 106 4.53 2.06 -5.79
CA LYS A 106 4.34 3.51 -5.74
C LYS A 106 5.58 4.24 -6.21
N PHE A 107 5.36 5.20 -7.10
CA PHE A 107 6.37 6.02 -7.71
C PHE A 107 6.23 7.44 -7.19
N LEU A 108 7.35 8.09 -6.90
CA LEU A 108 7.42 9.49 -6.56
C LEU A 108 8.21 10.20 -7.67
N ASP A 109 7.61 11.19 -8.32
CA ASP A 109 8.30 12.05 -9.29
C ASP A 109 8.95 13.27 -8.63
N GLN A 110 9.64 14.09 -9.42
CA GLN A 110 10.36 15.28 -8.95
C GLN A 110 9.43 16.31 -8.29
N ASP A 111 8.15 16.34 -8.68
CA ASP A 111 7.13 17.22 -8.13
C ASP A 111 6.46 16.61 -6.87
N GLN A 112 6.96 15.46 -6.42
CA GLN A 112 6.43 14.68 -5.29
C GLN A 112 5.01 14.17 -5.51
N GLU A 113 4.56 14.06 -6.76
CA GLU A 113 3.31 13.38 -7.07
C GLU A 113 3.50 11.86 -6.95
N VAL A 114 2.51 11.21 -6.37
CA VAL A 114 2.56 9.77 -6.10
C VAL A 114 1.65 9.02 -7.06
N GLU A 115 2.25 8.18 -7.90
CA GLU A 115 1.51 7.28 -8.77
C GLU A 115 1.58 5.83 -8.31
N ARG A 116 0.52 5.08 -8.59
CA ARG A 116 0.43 3.65 -8.27
C ARG A 116 0.30 2.87 -9.57
N MET A 117 1.28 2.03 -9.88
CA MET A 117 1.33 1.33 -11.17
C MET A 117 1.51 -0.17 -10.99
N TRP A 118 0.90 -0.93 -11.89
CA TRP A 118 1.05 -2.38 -11.93
C TRP A 118 2.34 -2.77 -12.65
N VAL A 119 3.03 -3.74 -12.09
CA VAL A 119 4.29 -4.27 -12.58
C VAL A 119 4.20 -5.78 -12.66
N LYS A 120 4.47 -6.34 -13.85
CA LYS A 120 4.61 -7.77 -14.02
C LYS A 120 6.03 -8.19 -13.66
N VAL A 121 6.19 -9.13 -12.74
CA VAL A 121 7.51 -9.63 -12.32
C VAL A 121 8.14 -10.47 -13.43
N LEU A 122 9.38 -10.13 -13.79
CA LEU A 122 10.20 -10.85 -14.77
C LEU A 122 11.26 -11.73 -14.10
N GLU A 123 11.94 -11.17 -13.09
CA GLU A 123 13.06 -11.81 -12.41
C GLU A 123 13.00 -11.55 -10.91
N LYS A 124 13.55 -12.47 -10.12
CA LYS A 124 13.68 -12.38 -8.68
C LYS A 124 15.06 -12.86 -8.26
N ASN A 125 15.77 -12.01 -7.54
CA ASN A 125 17.06 -12.32 -6.92
C ASN A 125 16.99 -11.91 -5.44
N GLY A 126 16.67 -12.88 -4.58
CA GLY A 126 16.41 -12.61 -3.17
C GLY A 126 15.22 -11.67 -3.01
N ARG A 127 15.49 -10.48 -2.44
CA ARG A 127 14.49 -9.41 -2.22
C ARG A 127 14.44 -8.38 -3.34
N ILE A 128 15.30 -8.51 -4.36
CA ILE A 128 15.34 -7.59 -5.49
C ILE A 128 14.66 -8.25 -6.69
N PHE A 129 13.77 -7.51 -7.32
CA PHE A 129 12.96 -7.95 -8.44
C PHE A 129 13.21 -7.05 -9.65
N LYS A 130 13.06 -7.63 -10.82
CA LYS A 130 12.92 -6.90 -12.08
C LYS A 130 11.51 -7.10 -12.59
N GLY A 131 10.87 -6.06 -13.11
CA GLY A 131 9.54 -6.17 -13.70
C GLY A 131 9.29 -5.18 -14.84
N LEU A 132 8.15 -5.37 -15.51
CA LEU A 132 7.67 -4.51 -16.58
C LEU A 132 6.43 -3.74 -16.13
N LEU A 133 6.42 -2.42 -16.33
CA LEU A 133 5.21 -1.62 -16.16
C LEU A 133 4.08 -2.13 -17.06
N LYS A 134 2.84 -2.09 -16.56
CA LYS A 134 1.65 -2.58 -17.28
C LYS A 134 0.62 -1.49 -17.59
N ASN A 135 0.93 -0.27 -17.21
CA ASN A 135 0.18 0.93 -17.57
C ASN A 135 1.14 2.10 -17.73
N ASP A 136 0.70 3.14 -18.41
CA ASP A 136 1.41 4.42 -18.46
C ASP A 136 1.14 5.22 -17.18
N SER A 137 2.08 6.09 -16.86
CA SER A 137 1.92 7.18 -15.91
C SER A 137 1.07 8.29 -16.49
N TYR A 138 0.34 9.00 -15.62
CA TYR A 138 -0.39 10.22 -15.98
C TYR A 138 0.46 11.48 -15.77
N SER A 139 1.38 11.48 -14.80
CA SER A 139 2.19 12.65 -14.43
C SER A 139 3.50 12.78 -15.21
N THR A 140 4.12 11.67 -15.66
CA THR A 140 5.43 11.70 -16.34
C THR A 140 5.51 10.83 -17.59
N ASP A 141 6.35 11.26 -18.54
CA ASP A 141 6.70 10.49 -19.72
C ASP A 141 7.77 9.43 -19.45
N ASP A 142 8.46 9.47 -18.32
CA ASP A 142 9.51 8.51 -17.97
C ASP A 142 8.98 7.16 -17.50
N LEU A 143 7.70 7.08 -17.13
CA LEU A 143 7.03 5.87 -16.64
C LEU A 143 6.00 5.38 -17.67
N LYS A 144 6.46 4.67 -18.70
CA LYS A 144 5.61 4.08 -19.75
C LYS A 144 5.45 2.57 -19.61
N VAL A 145 4.35 2.06 -20.15
CA VAL A 145 4.08 0.64 -20.31
C VAL A 145 5.29 -0.07 -20.93
N ASP A 146 5.56 -1.28 -20.43
CA ASP A 146 6.70 -2.11 -20.80
C ASP A 146 8.09 -1.52 -20.49
N LYS A 147 8.19 -0.41 -19.76
CA LYS A 147 9.45 -0.01 -19.13
C LYS A 147 9.88 -1.05 -18.10
N GLU A 148 11.14 -1.45 -18.17
CA GLU A 148 11.75 -2.32 -17.16
C GLU A 148 12.14 -1.52 -15.93
N ILE A 149 11.86 -2.07 -14.76
CA ILE A 149 12.21 -1.47 -13.48
C ILE A 149 12.72 -2.50 -12.48
N TRP A 150 13.70 -2.10 -11.69
CA TRP A 150 14.16 -2.84 -10.53
C TRP A 150 13.51 -2.31 -9.26
N PHE A 151 13.10 -3.21 -8.37
CA PHE A 151 12.48 -2.85 -7.11
C PHE A 151 12.81 -3.86 -6.01
N HIS A 152 12.83 -3.40 -4.76
CA HIS A 152 12.97 -4.24 -3.58
C HIS A 152 11.60 -4.73 -3.09
N SER A 153 11.55 -5.84 -2.35
CA SER A 153 10.32 -6.37 -1.74
C SER A 153 9.58 -5.30 -0.93
N ASN A 154 10.30 -4.37 -0.31
CA ASN A 154 9.71 -3.30 0.49
C ASN A 154 8.90 -2.28 -0.32
N HIS A 155 9.12 -2.18 -1.64
CA HIS A 155 8.37 -1.30 -2.53
C HIS A 155 7.00 -1.88 -2.92
N ILE A 156 6.75 -3.15 -2.63
CA ILE A 156 5.50 -3.83 -3.00
C ILE A 156 4.36 -3.29 -2.12
N PHE A 157 3.44 -2.56 -2.76
CA PHE A 157 2.25 -2.01 -2.13
C PHE A 157 1.07 -2.98 -2.15
N GLU A 158 0.94 -3.77 -3.22
CA GLU A 158 -0.14 -4.73 -3.44
C GLU A 158 0.36 -5.89 -4.29
N ILE A 159 -0.24 -7.07 -4.14
CA ILE A 159 0.08 -8.27 -4.93
C ILE A 159 -1.21 -8.82 -5.53
N GLU A 160 -1.19 -9.08 -6.82
CA GLU A 160 -2.20 -9.85 -7.54
C GLU A 160 -1.52 -11.13 -8.07
N ASN A 161 -1.77 -12.22 -7.35
CA ASN A 161 -1.27 -13.55 -7.70
C ASN A 161 -2.08 -14.11 -8.87
N LYS A 162 -1.41 -14.93 -9.68
CA LYS A 162 -2.05 -15.69 -10.76
C LYS A 162 -2.95 -16.83 -10.26
#